data_AF-A0A2T2NJ48-F1
#
_entry.id   AF-A0A2T2NJ48-F1
#
_cell.length_a   1.000
_cell.length_b   1.000
_cell.length_c   1.000
_cell.angle_alpha   90.00
_cell.angle_beta   90.00
_cell.angle_gamma   90.00
#
_symmetry.space_group_name_H-M   'P 1'
#
loop_
_entity.id
_entity.type
_entity.pdbx_description
1 polymer ?
#
loop_
_entity_poly.entity_id
_entity_poly.type
_entity_poly.pdbx_seq_one_letter_code
_entity_poly.pdbx_strand_id
1 'polypeptide(L)'
;EWRCPKQDRTIPRTNETKAVYVRDLVNAMMNQDNIEDKATGRVLKKRWTKYKGTGKSYYNPKEVELVAWRIIDKMVRLHVEGPKVLDCYDVEAHNNFEKSKELNFRERYAIFKTIAYHFKSRVDKMMRNEGLVTMIANPQETLRASRGNRNQNDLRQECLYIGRNHMNEERERQEE
;
A
#
# COMPACT_ATOMS: atom_id res chain seq x y z
N GLU A 1 1.78 17.93 -19.72
CA GLU A 1 0.74 18.31 -18.75
C GLU A 1 0.00 17.08 -18.28
N TRP A 2 -0.09 16.87 -16.96
CA TRP A 2 -0.97 15.85 -16.37
C TRP A 2 -2.41 16.16 -16.72
N ARG A 3 -3.08 15.27 -17.44
CA ARG A 3 -4.52 15.37 -17.71
C ARG A 3 -5.15 14.04 -17.35
N CYS A 4 -5.84 13.99 -16.22
CA CYS A 4 -6.78 12.89 -15.98
C CYS A 4 -7.80 12.84 -17.14
N PRO A 5 -8.39 11.66 -17.41
CA PRO A 5 -9.34 11.50 -18.51
C PRO A 5 -10.40 12.61 -18.48
N LYS A 6 -10.55 13.32 -19.61
CA LYS A 6 -11.57 14.38 -19.73
C LYS A 6 -12.93 13.76 -19.41
N GLN A 7 -13.65 14.38 -18.47
CA GLN A 7 -14.98 13.96 -17.99
C GLN A 7 -15.02 12.65 -17.17
N ASP A 8 -14.08 12.47 -16.25
CA ASP A 8 -14.18 11.40 -15.26
C ASP A 8 -15.41 11.59 -14.34
N ARG A 9 -16.51 10.89 -14.67
CA ARG A 9 -17.76 10.88 -13.90
C ARG A 9 -17.69 10.02 -12.64
N THR A 10 -16.56 9.34 -12.42
CA THR A 10 -16.40 8.42 -11.28
C THR A 10 -15.88 9.10 -10.03
N ILE A 11 -15.40 10.35 -10.13
CA ILE A 11 -14.95 11.18 -9.02
C ILE A 11 -16.14 11.50 -8.10
N PRO A 12 -16.11 11.13 -6.81
CA PRO A 12 -17.15 11.52 -5.86
C PRO A 12 -17.13 13.03 -5.63
N ARG A 13 -18.30 13.66 -5.76
CA ARG A 13 -18.46 15.12 -5.68
C ARG A 13 -19.02 15.62 -4.35
N THR A 14 -19.59 14.72 -3.56
CA THR A 14 -20.25 15.05 -2.29
C THR A 14 -19.65 14.24 -1.15
N ASN A 15 -19.86 14.69 0.09
CA ASN A 15 -19.37 13.95 1.25
C ASN A 15 -20.05 12.58 1.38
N GLU A 16 -21.32 12.47 0.99
CA GLU A 16 -22.09 11.22 1.02
C GLU A 16 -21.49 10.20 0.04
N THR A 17 -21.15 10.66 -1.17
CA THR A 17 -20.50 9.79 -2.16
C THR A 17 -19.08 9.43 -1.76
N LYS A 18 -18.31 10.35 -1.17
CA LYS A 18 -16.99 10.05 -0.57
C LYS A 18 -17.12 9.02 0.57
N ALA A 19 -18.14 9.12 1.42
CA ALA A 19 -18.36 8.22 2.55
C ALA A 19 -18.55 6.75 2.13
N VAL A 20 -19.13 6.51 0.93
CA VAL A 20 -19.22 5.15 0.36
C VAL A 20 -17.83 4.57 0.10
N TYR A 21 -16.96 5.34 -0.56
CA TYR A 21 -15.56 4.95 -0.80
C TYR A 21 -14.76 4.82 0.49
N VAL A 22 -14.98 5.70 1.47
CA VAL A 22 -14.34 5.62 2.79
C VAL A 22 -14.72 4.32 3.49
N ARG A 23 -16.01 4.00 3.60
CA ARG A 23 -16.48 2.77 4.25
C ARG A 23 -15.90 1.52 3.59
N ASP A 24 -15.90 1.50 2.26
CA ASP A 24 -15.34 0.39 1.48
C ASP A 24 -13.81 0.26 1.67
N LEU A 25 -13.09 1.39 1.75
CA LEU A 25 -11.66 1.40 2.06
C LEU A 25 -11.35 0.97 3.50
N VAL A 26 -12.15 1.41 4.49
CA VAL A 26 -12.00 0.97 5.89
C VAL A 26 -12.16 -0.55 5.99
N ASN A 27 -13.18 -1.10 5.33
CA ASN A 27 -13.37 -2.56 5.27
C ASN A 27 -12.16 -3.26 4.64
N ALA A 28 -11.61 -2.71 3.56
CA ALA A 28 -10.41 -3.26 2.93
C ALA A 28 -9.16 -3.16 3.83
N MET A 29 -8.95 -2.04 4.51
CA MET A 29 -7.83 -1.85 5.43
C MET A 29 -7.91 -2.84 6.60
N MET A 30 -9.12 -3.04 7.15
CA MET A 30 -9.38 -3.91 8.30
C MET A 30 -9.55 -5.39 7.94
N ASN A 31 -9.69 -5.73 6.66
CA ASN A 31 -9.78 -7.10 6.17
C ASN A 31 -8.63 -7.97 6.70
N GLN A 32 -8.92 -9.21 7.09
CA GLN A 32 -7.90 -10.16 7.55
C GLN A 32 -7.80 -11.44 6.70
N ASP A 33 -8.49 -11.45 5.56
CA ASP A 33 -8.58 -12.60 4.65
C ASP A 33 -7.77 -12.37 3.38
N ASN A 34 -7.29 -13.44 2.73
CA ASN A 34 -6.53 -13.37 1.49
C ASN A 34 -5.31 -12.42 1.53
N ILE A 35 -4.63 -12.32 2.68
CA ILE A 35 -3.46 -11.46 2.85
C ILE A 35 -2.28 -12.03 2.05
N GLU A 36 -1.67 -11.20 1.20
CA GLU A 36 -0.52 -11.56 0.36
C GLU A 36 0.84 -11.26 1.04
N ASP A 37 0.85 -10.57 2.18
CA ASP A 37 2.07 -10.40 3.00
C ASP A 37 2.61 -11.75 3.49
N LYS A 38 3.93 -11.81 3.69
CA LYS A 38 4.58 -13.00 4.26
C LYS A 38 4.00 -13.31 5.66
N ALA A 39 3.53 -14.53 5.86
CA ALA A 39 2.95 -14.99 7.13
C ALA A 39 3.91 -14.82 8.32
N THR A 40 5.23 -14.88 8.10
CA THR A 40 6.25 -14.65 9.13
C THR A 40 6.51 -13.18 9.43
N GLY A 41 5.93 -12.25 8.66
CA GLY A 41 6.11 -10.81 8.78
C GLY A 41 5.71 -10.28 10.16
N ARG A 42 6.61 -9.53 10.80
CA ARG A 42 6.40 -8.99 12.15
C ARG A 42 5.17 -8.09 12.25
N VAL A 43 4.93 -7.25 11.24
CA VAL A 43 3.76 -6.35 11.19
C VAL A 43 2.47 -7.17 11.21
N LEU A 44 2.35 -8.13 10.30
CA LEU A 44 1.19 -9.02 10.20
C LEU A 44 0.94 -9.74 11.52
N LYS A 45 1.98 -10.39 12.07
CA LYS A 45 1.88 -11.15 13.33
C LYS A 45 1.46 -10.29 14.52
N LYS A 46 2.15 -9.16 14.75
CA LYS A 46 1.98 -8.37 15.97
C LYS A 46 0.75 -7.45 15.94
N ARG A 47 0.38 -6.94 14.77
CA ARG A 47 -0.66 -5.90 14.65
C ARG A 47 -2.00 -6.43 14.11
N TRP A 48 -1.99 -7.53 13.36
CA TRP A 48 -3.20 -8.02 12.69
C TRP A 48 -3.64 -9.38 13.23
N THR A 49 -2.79 -10.41 13.15
CA THR A 49 -3.20 -11.77 13.52
C THR A 49 -3.31 -11.98 15.03
N LYS A 50 -2.50 -11.28 15.84
CA LYS A 50 -2.55 -11.36 17.32
C LYS A 50 -3.95 -11.12 17.89
N TYR A 51 -4.76 -10.32 17.21
CA TYR A 51 -6.09 -9.91 17.68
C TYR A 51 -7.24 -10.62 16.94
N LYS A 52 -6.93 -11.50 15.98
CA LYS A 52 -7.95 -12.22 15.20
C LYS A 52 -8.83 -13.07 16.13
N GLY A 53 -10.15 -12.94 16.01
CA GLY A 53 -11.13 -13.65 16.84
C GLY A 53 -11.29 -13.13 18.28
N THR A 54 -10.55 -12.10 18.69
CA THR A 54 -10.58 -11.57 20.08
C THR A 54 -11.55 -10.40 20.28
N GLY A 55 -12.13 -9.87 19.20
CA GLY A 55 -12.92 -8.63 19.21
C GLY A 55 -12.10 -7.35 19.44
N LYS A 56 -10.77 -7.47 19.63
CA LYS A 56 -9.84 -6.34 19.79
C LYS A 56 -9.12 -6.05 18.47
N SER A 57 -8.51 -4.88 18.36
CA SER A 57 -7.68 -4.47 17.21
C SER A 57 -6.47 -3.68 17.70
N TYR A 58 -5.35 -3.79 16.98
CA TYR A 58 -4.18 -2.95 17.24
C TYR A 58 -4.44 -1.48 16.88
N TYR A 59 -5.09 -1.24 15.74
CA TYR A 59 -5.47 0.09 15.28
C TYR A 59 -6.88 0.44 15.77
N ASN A 60 -7.06 1.68 16.24
CA ASN A 60 -8.37 2.18 16.61
C ASN A 60 -9.22 2.36 15.33
N PRO A 61 -10.43 1.80 15.25
CA PRO A 61 -11.29 1.93 14.06
C PRO A 61 -11.53 3.38 13.63
N LYS A 62 -11.64 4.32 14.58
CA LYS A 62 -11.82 5.75 14.28
C LYS A 62 -10.60 6.36 13.59
N GLU A 63 -9.40 5.94 13.98
CA GLU A 63 -8.16 6.40 13.35
C GLU A 63 -8.02 5.85 11.92
N VAL A 64 -8.43 4.59 11.72
CA VAL A 64 -8.46 3.97 10.38
C VAL A 64 -9.44 4.71 9.47
N GLU A 65 -10.62 5.06 9.97
CA GLU A 65 -11.60 5.87 9.24
C GLU A 65 -11.06 7.26 8.88
N LEU A 66 -10.40 7.95 9.82
CA LEU A 66 -9.76 9.24 9.55
C LEU A 66 -8.69 9.15 8.46
N VAL A 67 -7.86 8.10 8.49
CA VAL A 67 -6.86 7.86 7.43
C VAL A 67 -7.54 7.60 6.09
N ALA A 68 -8.61 6.79 6.06
CA ALA A 68 -9.37 6.54 4.84
C ALA A 68 -9.97 7.82 4.26
N TRP A 69 -10.54 8.71 5.08
CA TRP A 69 -11.02 10.02 4.65
C TRP A 69 -9.92 10.87 4.00
N ARG A 70 -8.74 10.93 4.62
CA ARG A 70 -7.59 11.68 4.08
C ARG A 70 -7.13 11.12 2.74
N ILE A 71 -7.12 9.80 2.59
CA ILE A 71 -6.73 9.12 1.35
C ILE A 71 -7.71 9.45 0.23
N ILE A 72 -9.01 9.28 0.48
CA ILE A 72 -10.05 9.55 -0.52
C ILE A 72 -10.05 11.02 -0.92
N ASP A 73 -9.93 11.93 0.03
CA ASP A 73 -9.86 13.36 -0.29
C ASP A 73 -8.64 13.71 -1.14
N LYS A 74 -7.44 13.21 -0.78
CA LYS A 74 -6.23 13.44 -1.55
C LYS A 74 -6.29 12.82 -2.95
N MET A 75 -6.94 11.65 -3.09
CA MET A 75 -7.19 11.04 -4.39
C MET A 75 -8.17 11.85 -5.25
N VAL A 76 -9.25 12.37 -4.66
CA VAL A 76 -10.18 13.28 -5.37
C VAL A 76 -9.45 14.52 -5.85
N ARG A 77 -8.70 15.16 -4.97
CA ARG A 77 -7.92 16.36 -5.30
C ARG A 77 -6.90 16.10 -6.40
N LEU A 78 -6.24 14.93 -6.40
CA LEU A 78 -5.33 14.55 -7.49
C LEU A 78 -6.04 14.53 -8.85
N HIS A 79 -7.27 14.01 -8.91
CA HIS A 79 -8.05 13.96 -10.15
C HIS A 79 -8.60 15.32 -10.59
N VAL A 80 -8.92 16.19 -9.64
CA VAL A 80 -9.52 17.52 -9.90
C VAL A 80 -8.46 18.58 -10.19
N GLU A 81 -7.40 18.61 -9.40
CA GLU A 81 -6.39 19.68 -9.39
C GLU A 81 -5.05 19.24 -10.00
N GLY A 82 -4.84 17.94 -10.20
CA GLY A 82 -3.58 17.37 -10.71
C GLY A 82 -2.53 17.11 -9.61
N PRO A 83 -1.31 16.69 -9.99
CA PRO A 83 -0.28 16.18 -9.07
C PRO A 83 0.30 17.23 -8.11
N LYS A 84 0.02 18.53 -8.33
CA LYS A 84 0.47 19.60 -7.43
C LYS A 84 -0.04 19.44 -5.99
N VAL A 85 -1.19 18.79 -5.79
CA VAL A 85 -1.77 18.55 -4.45
C VAL A 85 -1.03 17.48 -3.63
N LEU A 86 -0.04 16.84 -4.25
CA LEU A 86 0.74 15.79 -3.61
C LEU A 86 1.91 16.34 -2.80
N ASP A 87 2.24 17.62 -2.95
CA ASP A 87 3.36 18.31 -2.29
C ASP A 87 4.70 17.57 -2.49
N CYS A 88 4.87 17.00 -3.68
CA CYS A 88 6.07 16.28 -4.08
C CYS A 88 6.84 17.14 -5.09
N TYR A 89 8.11 17.41 -4.81
CA TYR A 89 8.98 18.23 -5.67
C TYR A 89 10.06 17.40 -6.37
N ASP A 90 10.07 16.08 -6.14
CA ASP A 90 10.99 15.15 -6.80
C ASP A 90 10.52 14.85 -8.25
N VAL A 91 11.41 15.12 -9.20
CA VAL A 91 11.18 14.92 -10.64
C VAL A 91 11.00 13.44 -10.98
N GLU A 92 11.75 12.54 -10.33
CA GLU A 92 11.62 11.10 -10.58
C GLU A 92 10.26 10.58 -10.12
N ALA A 93 9.80 11.04 -8.94
CA ALA A 93 8.46 10.75 -8.48
C ALA A 93 7.38 11.24 -9.45
N HIS A 94 7.49 12.47 -9.99
CA HIS A 94 6.55 12.98 -11.01
C HIS A 94 6.55 12.13 -12.29
N ASN A 95 7.72 11.76 -12.79
CA ASN A 95 7.84 10.84 -13.94
C ASN A 95 7.15 9.51 -13.65
N ASN A 96 7.21 9.03 -12.42
CA ASN A 96 6.51 7.83 -12.02
C ASN A 96 5.00 8.03 -11.89
N PHE A 97 4.53 9.20 -11.44
CA PHE A 97 3.10 9.50 -11.39
C PHE A 97 2.51 9.42 -12.79
N GLU A 98 3.16 10.05 -13.78
CA GLU A 98 2.68 10.19 -15.16
C GLU A 98 2.30 8.85 -15.80
N LYS A 99 2.93 7.76 -15.39
CA LYS A 99 2.63 6.39 -15.86
C LYS A 99 1.20 5.93 -15.57
N SER A 100 0.53 6.56 -14.61
CA SER A 100 -0.83 6.20 -14.20
C SER A 100 -1.84 7.33 -14.42
N LYS A 101 -1.48 8.37 -15.17
CA LYS A 101 -2.35 9.54 -15.38
C LYS A 101 -3.66 9.24 -16.09
N GLU A 102 -3.67 8.19 -16.92
CA GLU A 102 -4.83 7.75 -17.69
C GLU A 102 -5.87 7.01 -16.84
N LEU A 103 -5.55 6.65 -15.60
CA LEU A 103 -6.53 6.04 -14.71
C LEU A 103 -7.63 7.05 -14.38
N ASN A 104 -8.88 6.62 -14.50
CA ASN A 104 -9.99 7.32 -13.86
C ASN A 104 -10.00 7.03 -12.34
N PHE A 105 -10.80 7.80 -11.60
CA PHE A 105 -10.83 7.77 -10.14
C PHE A 105 -11.21 6.38 -9.64
N ARG A 106 -12.22 5.74 -10.24
CA ARG A 106 -12.66 4.40 -9.86
C ARG A 106 -11.58 3.35 -10.07
N GLU A 107 -10.88 3.39 -11.19
CA GLU A 107 -9.77 2.48 -11.48
C GLU A 107 -8.62 2.66 -10.49
N ARG A 108 -8.20 3.92 -10.26
CA ARG A 108 -7.17 4.25 -9.27
C ARG A 108 -7.57 3.77 -7.88
N TYR A 109 -8.81 4.03 -7.47
CA TYR A 109 -9.39 3.57 -6.22
C TYR A 109 -9.40 2.05 -6.12
N ALA A 110 -9.84 1.34 -7.15
CA ALA A 110 -9.92 -0.13 -7.13
C ALA A 110 -8.55 -0.77 -6.91
N ILE A 111 -7.51 -0.24 -7.54
CA ILE A 111 -6.13 -0.72 -7.36
C ILE A 111 -5.62 -0.38 -5.95
N PHE A 112 -5.88 0.84 -5.47
CA PHE A 112 -5.52 1.26 -4.12
C PHE A 112 -6.20 0.38 -3.05
N LYS A 113 -7.50 0.12 -3.21
CA LYS A 113 -8.26 -0.79 -2.37
C LYS A 113 -7.67 -2.20 -2.39
N THR A 114 -7.29 -2.70 -3.57
CA THR A 114 -6.62 -4.01 -3.71
C THR A 114 -5.34 -4.05 -2.88
N ILE A 115 -4.53 -2.99 -2.90
CA ILE A 115 -3.35 -2.89 -2.04
C ILE A 115 -3.73 -2.96 -0.55
N ALA A 116 -4.72 -2.18 -0.12
CA ALA A 116 -5.15 -2.14 1.27
C ALA A 116 -5.73 -3.49 1.75
N TYR A 117 -6.46 -4.18 0.87
CA TYR A 117 -7.09 -5.45 1.15
C TYR A 117 -6.06 -6.57 1.37
N HIS A 118 -5.07 -6.69 0.47
CA HIS A 118 -4.11 -7.79 0.46
C HIS A 118 -2.82 -7.52 1.24
N PHE A 119 -2.38 -6.26 1.37
CA PHE A 119 -1.06 -5.92 1.94
C PHE A 119 -1.18 -5.05 3.20
N LYS A 120 -1.24 -5.69 4.35
CA LYS A 120 -1.25 -5.06 5.68
C LYS A 120 0.05 -4.36 6.02
N SER A 121 1.17 -4.79 5.45
CA SER A 121 2.43 -4.00 5.52
C SER A 121 2.29 -2.63 4.85
N ARG A 122 1.43 -2.48 3.83
CA ARG A 122 1.13 -1.19 3.20
C ARG A 122 0.13 -0.38 4.01
N VAL A 123 -0.92 -1.02 4.53
CA VAL A 123 -1.86 -0.37 5.46
C VAL A 123 -1.11 0.22 6.66
N ASP A 124 -0.14 -0.51 7.19
CA ASP A 124 0.73 -0.05 8.28
C ASP A 124 1.52 1.23 7.96
N LYS A 125 1.99 1.36 6.71
CA LYS A 125 2.63 2.58 6.22
C LYS A 125 1.62 3.71 6.02
N MET A 126 0.42 3.39 5.52
CA MET A 126 -0.68 4.36 5.39
C MET A 126 -1.06 4.96 6.75
N MET A 127 -1.17 4.13 7.79
CA MET A 127 -1.46 4.58 9.17
C MET A 127 -0.39 5.52 9.72
N ARG A 128 0.86 5.41 9.24
CA ARG A 128 1.99 6.29 9.60
C ARG A 128 2.20 7.44 8.61
N ASN A 129 1.33 7.59 7.62
CA ASN A 129 1.47 8.56 6.52
C ASN A 129 2.78 8.40 5.71
N GLU A 130 3.36 7.19 5.70
CA GLU A 130 4.63 6.89 5.04
C GLU A 130 4.39 6.44 3.59
N GLY A 131 5.00 7.14 2.62
CA GLY A 131 4.92 6.79 1.20
C GLY A 131 3.51 6.90 0.61
N LEU A 132 2.57 7.55 1.30
CA LEU A 132 1.17 7.60 0.86
C LEU A 132 1.01 8.34 -0.48
N VAL A 133 1.81 9.38 -0.71
CA VAL A 133 1.82 10.15 -1.95
C VAL A 133 2.05 9.25 -3.16
N THR A 134 3.10 8.42 -3.14
CA THR A 134 3.42 7.54 -4.26
C THR A 134 2.37 6.44 -4.43
N MET A 135 1.79 5.95 -3.34
CA MET A 135 0.71 4.95 -3.38
C MET A 135 -0.57 5.49 -4.02
N ILE A 136 -0.96 6.74 -3.73
CA ILE A 136 -2.13 7.38 -4.35
C ILE A 136 -1.82 7.74 -5.80
N ALA A 137 -0.64 8.30 -6.05
CA ALA A 137 -0.28 8.87 -7.34
C ALA A 137 0.06 7.81 -8.39
N ASN A 138 0.60 6.65 -8.00
CA ASN A 138 0.81 5.50 -8.87
C ASN A 138 0.57 4.18 -8.09
N PRO A 139 -0.71 3.79 -7.91
CA PRO A 139 -1.05 2.57 -7.20
C PRO A 139 -0.66 1.32 -8.00
N GLN A 140 -0.57 1.38 -9.33
CA GLN A 140 -0.16 0.24 -10.16
C GLN A 140 1.26 -0.21 -9.83
N GLU A 141 2.21 0.72 -9.79
CA GLU A 141 3.59 0.40 -9.45
C GLU A 141 3.71 -0.04 -7.99
N THR A 142 2.93 0.55 -7.08
CA THR A 142 2.89 0.11 -5.69
C THR A 142 2.41 -1.34 -5.56
N LEU A 143 1.35 -1.71 -6.29
CA LEU A 143 0.82 -3.08 -6.29
C LEU A 143 1.83 -4.06 -6.89
N ARG A 144 2.41 -3.71 -8.05
CA ARG A 144 3.45 -4.49 -8.71
C ARG A 144 4.66 -4.69 -7.81
N ALA A 145 5.15 -3.63 -7.17
CA ALA A 145 6.26 -3.72 -6.23
C ALA A 145 5.91 -4.55 -4.99
N SER A 146 4.67 -4.48 -4.51
CA SER A 146 4.25 -5.29 -3.34
C SER A 146 4.21 -6.78 -3.67
N ARG A 147 3.79 -7.15 -4.90
CA ARG A 147 3.85 -8.53 -5.39
C ARG A 147 5.27 -8.98 -5.73
N GLY A 148 6.04 -8.15 -6.44
CA GLY A 148 7.39 -8.47 -6.91
C GLY A 148 8.43 -8.52 -5.79
N ASN A 149 8.35 -7.60 -4.81
CA ASN A 149 9.28 -7.59 -3.68
C ASN A 149 9.18 -8.85 -2.83
N ARG A 150 8.06 -9.57 -2.86
CA ARG A 150 7.95 -10.86 -2.17
C ARG A 150 8.93 -11.86 -2.77
N ASN A 151 8.83 -12.10 -4.07
CA ASN A 151 9.67 -13.08 -4.77
C ASN A 151 11.15 -12.74 -4.66
N GLN A 152 11.50 -11.46 -4.86
CA GLN A 152 12.90 -11.01 -4.78
C GLN A 152 13.47 -11.08 -3.36
N ASN A 153 12.67 -10.76 -2.33
CA ASN A 153 13.12 -10.89 -0.95
C ASN A 153 13.24 -12.35 -0.51
N ASP A 154 12.36 -13.24 -0.98
CA ASP A 154 12.45 -14.67 -0.69
C ASP A 154 13.71 -15.27 -1.32
N LEU A 155 14.00 -14.96 -2.60
CA LEU A 155 15.24 -15.36 -3.26
C LEU A 155 16.48 -14.82 -2.54
N ARG A 156 16.47 -13.54 -2.16
CA ARG A 156 17.59 -12.94 -1.42
C ARG A 156 17.81 -13.62 -0.07
N GLN A 157 16.74 -13.98 0.65
CA GLN A 157 16.85 -14.70 1.92
C GLN A 157 17.45 -16.09 1.74
N GLU A 158 17.08 -16.79 0.68
CA GLU A 158 17.65 -18.08 0.33
C GLU A 158 19.15 -17.98 0.01
N CYS A 159 19.56 -17.02 -0.84
CA CYS A 159 20.97 -16.77 -1.13
C CYS A 159 21.77 -16.45 0.14
N LEU A 160 21.21 -15.63 1.04
CA LEU A 160 21.86 -15.30 2.32
C LEU A 160 21.97 -16.52 3.25
N TYR A 161 20.99 -17.42 3.24
CA TYR A 161 21.04 -18.66 4.00
C TYR A 161 22.14 -19.59 3.48
N ILE A 162 22.18 -19.83 2.16
CA ILE A 162 23.21 -20.65 1.52
C ILE A 162 24.61 -20.08 1.80
N GLY A 163 24.80 -18.77 1.60
CA GLY A 163 26.09 -18.13 1.86
C GLY A 163 26.54 -18.21 3.32
N ARG A 164 25.60 -18.14 4.28
CA ARG A 164 25.93 -18.33 5.71
C ARG A 164 26.34 -19.75 6.03
N ASN A 165 25.66 -20.75 5.46
CA ASN A 165 26.03 -22.14 5.65
C ASN A 165 27.42 -22.43 5.09
N HIS A 166 27.72 -21.93 3.88
CA HIS A 166 29.05 -22.08 3.29
C HIS A 166 30.14 -21.42 4.15
N MET A 167 29.92 -20.21 4.67
CA MET A 167 30.89 -19.55 5.56
C MET A 167 31.08 -20.30 6.89
N ASN A 168 30.04 -20.97 7.40
CA ASN A 168 30.16 -21.78 8.62
C ASN A 168 30.95 -23.06 8.35
N GLU A 169 30.67 -23.75 7.24
CA GLU A 169 31.42 -24.94 6.82
C GLU A 169 32.91 -24.63 6.56
N GLU A 170 33.22 -23.46 5.97
CA GLU A 170 34.60 -23.02 5.77
C GLU A 170 35.32 -22.69 7.08
N ARG A 171 34.61 -22.16 8.09
CA ARG A 171 35.17 -21.93 9.43
C ARG A 171 35.46 -23.25 10.14
N GLU A 172 34.51 -24.18 10.11
CA GLU A 172 34.68 -25.50 10.73
C GLU A 172 35.87 -26.25 10.11
N ARG A 173 36.07 -26.18 8.79
CA ARG A 173 37.24 -26.77 8.11
C ARG A 173 38.58 -26.09 8.41
N GLN A 174 38.59 -24.85 8.89
CA GLN A 174 39.83 -24.14 9.27
C GLN A 174 40.22 -24.40 10.74
N GLU A 175 39.32 -24.96 11.53
CA GLU A 175 39.51 -25.27 12.95
C GLU A 175 39.91 -26.75 13.20
N GLU A 176 39.85 -27.61 12.19
CA GLU A 176 40.40 -28.99 12.15
C GLU A 176 41.84 -29.05 11.64
#